data_AF-A0A538KPV8-F1
#
_entry.id   AF-A0A538KPV8-F1
#
_cell.length_a   1.000
_cell.length_b   1.000
_cell.length_c   1.000
_cell.angle_alpha   90.00
_cell.angle_beta   90.00
_cell.angle_gamma   90.00
#
_symmetry.space_group_name_H-M   'P 1'
#
loop_
_entity.id
_entity.type
_entity.pdbx_description
1 polymer ?
#
loop_
_entity_poly.entity_id
_entity_poly.type
_entity_poly.pdbx_seq_one_letter_code
_entity_poly.pdbx_strand_id
1 'polypeptide(L)' 'MSLACMRTPGEPRRLELEVQFETQPIKGRVYDRETDGRRGRAFSGWLGLMSAIEAARGARPARQQKGDPR' A
#
# COMPACT_ATOMS: atom_id res chain seq x y z
N MET A 1 -8.76 29.18 16.06
CA MET A 1 -8.90 28.17 14.98
C MET A 1 -7.50 27.67 14.66
N SER A 2 -7.17 26.40 14.97
CA SER A 2 -5.83 25.86 14.75
C SER A 2 -5.91 24.68 13.79
N LEU A 3 -5.14 24.75 12.70
CA LEU A 3 -5.00 23.73 11.66
C LEU A 3 -4.24 22.50 12.21
N ALA A 4 -4.95 21.63 12.92
CA ALA A 4 -4.42 20.31 13.28
C ALA A 4 -4.68 19.30 12.14
N CYS A 5 -4.05 19.51 10.99
CA CYS A 5 -3.97 18.48 9.94
C CYS A 5 -2.61 18.47 9.25
N MET A 6 -1.53 18.69 10.02
CA MET A 6 -0.22 18.28 9.55
C MET A 6 -0.05 16.81 9.93
N ARG A 7 -0.47 15.92 9.03
CA ARG A 7 -0.08 14.51 9.09
C ARG A 7 1.44 14.49 9.17
N THR A 8 1.97 14.07 10.31
CA THR A 8 3.40 13.79 10.45
C THR A 8 3.79 12.88 9.28
N PRO A 9 4.84 13.19 8.51
CA PRO A 9 5.33 12.26 7.51
C PRO A 9 5.73 11.00 8.27
N GLY A 10 4.90 9.96 8.16
CA GLY A 10 5.27 8.64 8.67
C GLY A 10 6.49 8.14 7.91
N GLU A 11 7.17 7.14 8.47
CA GLU A 11 8.29 6.50 7.80
C GLU A 11 7.92 6.08 6.36
N PRO A 12 8.85 6.21 5.40
CA PRO A 12 8.60 5.84 4.02
C PRO A 12 8.27 4.34 3.94
N ARG A 13 7.07 4.03 3.40
CA ARG A 13 6.62 2.66 3.20
C ARG A 13 7.32 2.02 2.00
N ARG A 14 7.79 0.80 2.15
CA ARG A 14 8.45 0.03 1.08
C ARG A 14 7.43 -0.86 0.36
N LEU A 15 7.21 -0.59 -0.92
CA LEU A 15 6.40 -1.41 -1.81
C LEU A 15 7.30 -2.13 -2.83
N GLU A 16 6.89 -3.31 -3.24
CA GLU A 16 7.52 -4.08 -4.31
C GLU A 16 6.56 -4.17 -5.51
N LEU A 17 7.10 -4.15 -6.72
CA LEU A 17 6.34 -4.07 -7.97
C LEU A 17 6.77 -5.19 -8.92
N GLU A 18 5.79 -5.95 -9.40
CA GLU A 18 5.94 -6.91 -10.50
C GLU A 18 5.16 -6.38 -11.72
N VAL A 19 5.80 -6.34 -12.89
CA VAL A 19 5.22 -5.79 -14.14
C VAL A 19 5.43 -6.77 -15.30
N GLN A 20 4.36 -7.04 -16.04
CA GLN A 20 4.38 -7.74 -17.32
C GLN A 20 4.29 -6.71 -18.45
N PHE A 21 5.40 -6.48 -19.15
CA PHE A 21 5.52 -5.47 -20.21
C PHE A 21 4.96 -5.93 -21.57
N GLU A 22 4.88 -7.23 -21.81
CA GLU A 22 4.46 -7.82 -23.10
C GLU A 22 2.93 -7.84 -23.28
N THR A 23 2.18 -7.20 -22.39
CA THR A 23 0.72 -7.11 -22.46
C THR A 23 0.27 -5.67 -22.60
N GLN A 24 -0.76 -5.43 -23.42
CA GLN A 24 -1.40 -4.13 -23.54
C GLN A 24 -2.87 -4.22 -23.10
N PRO A 25 -3.30 -3.44 -22.10
CA PRO A 25 -2.48 -2.55 -21.25
C PRO A 25 -1.51 -3.33 -20.35
N ILE A 26 -0.50 -2.66 -19.78
CA ILE A 26 0.46 -3.28 -18.83
C ILE A 26 -0.28 -3.97 -17.69
N LYS A 27 0.24 -5.09 -17.19
CA LYS A 27 -0.36 -5.81 -16.06
C LYS A 27 0.69 -6.06 -15.01
N GLY A 28 0.25 -6.36 -13.79
CA GLY A 28 1.19 -6.68 -12.73
C GLY A 28 0.57 -6.74 -11.35
N ARG A 29 1.43 -6.73 -10.33
CA ARG A 29 1.05 -6.79 -8.92
C ARG A 29 1.88 -5.81 -8.09
N VAL A 30 1.24 -5.16 -7.12
CA VAL A 30 1.89 -4.36 -6.07
C VAL A 30 1.87 -5.16 -4.78
N TYR A 31 3.04 -5.33 -4.16
CA TYR A 31 3.20 -6.01 -2.88
C TYR A 31 3.57 -5.00 -1.81
N ASP A 32 3.00 -5.18 -0.62
CA ASP A 32 3.38 -4.42 0.56
C ASP A 32 4.25 -5.29 1.46
N ARG A 33 5.49 -4.83 1.66
CA ARG A 33 6.50 -5.58 2.41
C ARG A 33 6.19 -5.65 3.90
N GLU A 34 5.40 -4.71 4.40
CA GLU A 34 4.97 -4.66 5.81
C GLU A 34 3.79 -5.61 6.08
N THR A 35 2.96 -5.91 5.08
CA THR A 35 1.86 -6.89 5.17
C THR A 35 2.31 -8.24 4.64
N ASP A 36 3.37 -8.79 5.23
CA ASP A 36 3.85 -10.17 5.08
C ASP A 36 3.94 -10.68 3.62
N GLY A 37 4.09 -9.79 2.63
CA GLY A 37 4.28 -10.04 1.19
C GLY A 37 3.22 -10.90 0.47
N ARG A 38 2.27 -11.53 1.17
CA ARG A 38 1.54 -12.70 0.67
C ARG A 38 0.33 -12.40 -0.20
N ARG A 39 -0.15 -11.15 -0.26
CA ARG A 39 -1.31 -10.77 -1.09
C ARG A 39 -1.00 -9.57 -1.96
N GLY A 40 -0.24 -9.80 -3.02
CA GLY A 40 -0.03 -8.80 -4.07
C GLY A 40 -1.36 -8.36 -4.70
N ARG A 41 -1.56 -7.05 -4.84
CA ARG A 41 -2.73 -6.45 -5.47
C ARG A 41 -2.51 -6.34 -6.96
N ALA A 42 -3.34 -7.04 -7.74
CA ALA A 42 -3.27 -7.01 -9.20
C ALA A 42 -3.68 -5.63 -9.75
N PHE A 43 -3.08 -5.24 -10.86
CA PHE A 43 -3.45 -4.06 -11.64
C PHE A 43 -3.45 -4.32 -13.15
N SER A 44 -4.12 -3.43 -13.89
CA SER A 44 -4.14 -3.38 -15.34
C SER A 44 -4.10 -1.90 -15.79
N GLY A 45 -3.18 -1.57 -16.68
CA GLY A 45 -2.89 -0.22 -17.13
C GLY A 45 -2.32 0.70 -16.05
N TRP A 46 -2.00 1.93 -16.48
CA TRP A 46 -1.43 2.95 -15.60
C TRP A 46 -2.39 3.38 -14.48
N LEU A 47 -3.69 3.53 -14.80
CA LEU A 47 -4.69 3.89 -13.80
C LEU A 47 -4.88 2.79 -12.74
N GLY A 48 -4.84 1.53 -13.15
CA GLY A 48 -4.89 0.40 -12.22
C GLY A 48 -3.68 0.39 -11.30
N LEU A 49 -2.49 0.69 -11.81
CA LEU A 49 -1.26 0.76 -11.01
C LEU A 49 -1.35 1.86 -9.95
N MET A 50 -1.73 3.08 -10.33
CA MET A 50 -1.91 4.19 -9.39
C MET A 50 -2.92 3.84 -8.30
N SER A 51 -4.04 3.22 -8.69
CA SER A 51 -5.07 2.76 -7.74
C SER A 51 -4.55 1.69 -6.77
N ALA A 52 -3.72 0.77 -7.25
CA ALA A 52 -3.12 -0.27 -6.43
C ALA A 52 -2.12 0.29 -5.40
N ILE A 53 -1.33 1.30 -5.79
CA ILE A 53 -0.42 2.03 -4.90
C ILE A 53 -1.20 2.79 -3.83
N GLU A 54 -2.24 3.54 -4.20
CA GLU A 54 -3.07 4.28 -3.24
C GLU A 54 -3.77 3.33 -2.24
N ALA A 55 -4.25 2.18 -2.72
CA ALA A 55 -4.83 1.16 -1.84
C ALA A 55 -3.80 0.59 -0.86
N ALA A 56 -2.53 0.45 -1.27
CA ALA A 56 -1.45 0.03 -0.39
C ALA A 56 -1.13 1.10 0.67
N ARG A 57 -1.30 2.40 0.37
CA ARG A 57 -1.13 3.48 1.35
C ARG A 57 -2.19 3.45 2.47
N GLY A 58 -3.43 3.06 2.15
CA GLY A 58 -4.55 3.03 3.09
C GLY A 58 -4.58 1.83 4.05
N ALA A 59 -3.88 0.74 3.71
CA ALA A 59 -3.79 -0.45 4.57
C ALA A 59 -2.81 -0.18 5.72
N ARG A 60 -3.24 0.51 6.77
CA ARG A 60 -2.45 0.55 8.02
C ARG A 60 -2.33 -0.89 8.54
N PRO A 61 -1.14 -1.37 8.95
CA PRO A 61 -1.09 -2.58 9.74
C PRO A 61 -1.98 -2.32 10.95
N ALA A 62 -2.96 -3.19 11.18
CA ALA A 62 -3.67 -3.20 12.44
C ALA A 62 -2.59 -3.42 13.50
N ARG A 63 -2.15 -2.34 14.18
CA ARG A 63 -1.48 -2.47 15.46
C ARG A 63 -2.41 -3.37 16.25
N GLN A 64 -1.95 -4.59 16.54
CA GLN A 64 -2.48 -5.40 17.62
C GLN A 64 -2.51 -4.46 18.83
N GLN A 65 -3.68 -3.87 19.12
CA GLN A 65 -4.00 -3.39 20.44
C GLN A 65 -4.08 -4.67 21.27
N LYS A 66 -2.90 -5.20 21.63
CA LYS A 66 -2.77 -6.13 22.73
C LYS A 66 -3.18 -5.30 23.93
N GLY A 67 -4.46 -5.41 24.27
CA GLY A 67 -5.00 -4.82 25.48
C GLY A 67 -4.06 -5.18 26.61
N ASP A 68 -3.62 -4.16 27.33
CA ASP A 68 -2.92 -4.33 28.59
C ASP A 68 -4.01 -4.54 29.65
N PRO A 69 -4.15 -5.73 30.25
CA PRO A 69 -4.94 -5.87 31.46
C PRO A 69 -3.98 -5.76 32.64
N ARG A 70 -3.96 -4.60 33.31
CA ARG A 70 -3.72 -4.48 34.75
C ARG A 70 -4.04 -3.08 35.24
#